data_AF-A0A1H6E327-F1
#
_entry.id   AF-A0A1H6E327-F1
#
_cell.length_a   1.000
_cell.length_b   1.000
_cell.length_c   1.000
_cell.angle_alpha   90.00
_cell.angle_beta   90.00
_cell.angle_gamma   90.00
#
_symmetry.space_group_name_H-M   'P 1'
#
loop_
_entity.id
_entity.type
_entity.pdbx_description
1 polymer ?
#
loop_
_entity_poly.entity_id
_entity_poly.type
_entity_poly.pdbx_seq_one_letter_code
_entity_poly.pdbx_strand_id
1 'polypeptide(L)'
;MTRITVPTSPPTGVGTVMIARTGVGRVGFADPMRVAVWEPPDEGGSGRCRLEKTGRVVLGWAEIEVRPYAAGTHVRWHEDLRVRGLPGVFDGLTRAVSRTVFRRVVATLLAE
;
A
#
# COMPACT_ATOMS: atom_id res chain seq x y z
N MET A 1 -1.19 9.07 12.83
CA MET A 1 -0.77 7.69 13.16
C MET A 1 -1.51 6.74 12.25
N THR A 2 -0.81 5.73 11.71
CA THR A 2 -1.42 4.68 10.87
C THR A 2 -1.23 3.33 11.56
N ARG A 3 -2.31 2.54 11.65
CA ARG A 3 -2.30 1.18 12.23
C ARG A 3 -2.87 0.21 11.21
N ILE A 4 -2.19 -0.91 11.00
CA ILE A 4 -2.63 -1.98 10.10
C ILE A 4 -3.16 -3.15 10.94
N THR A 5 -4.29 -3.71 10.53
CA THR A 5 -4.83 -4.97 11.07
C THR A 5 -5.12 -5.93 9.93
N VAL A 6 -4.78 -7.21 10.11
CA VAL A 6 -5.02 -8.28 9.15
C VAL A 6 -6.03 -9.26 9.76
N PRO A 7 -7.34 -9.08 9.53
CA PRO A 7 -8.36 -9.95 10.10
C PRO A 7 -8.42 -11.36 9.47
N THR A 8 -7.84 -11.54 8.29
CA THR A 8 -7.78 -12.86 7.64
C THR A 8 -6.68 -13.71 8.27
N SER A 9 -7.01 -14.93 8.68
CA SER A 9 -6.02 -15.90 9.18
C SER A 9 -5.01 -16.29 8.09
N PRO A 10 -3.77 -16.66 8.46
CA PRO A 10 -2.79 -17.24 7.53
C PRO A 10 -3.32 -18.50 6.82
N PRO A 11 -2.78 -18.85 5.64
CA PRO A 11 -1.67 -18.19 4.94
C PRO A 11 -2.06 -16.88 4.24
N THR A 12 -1.10 -15.98 4.07
CA THR A 12 -1.28 -14.75 3.29
C THR A 12 -1.23 -15.02 1.80
N GLY A 13 -2.12 -14.39 1.04
CA GLY A 13 -2.17 -14.52 -0.42
C GLY A 13 -3.32 -13.75 -1.03
N VAL A 14 -3.71 -14.13 -2.25
CA VAL A 14 -4.90 -13.56 -2.90
C VAL A 14 -6.11 -13.73 -1.99
N GLY A 15 -6.78 -12.61 -1.72
CA GLY A 15 -7.95 -12.52 -0.88
C GLY A 15 -7.73 -12.22 0.59
N THR A 16 -6.47 -12.17 1.04
CA THR A 16 -6.15 -11.60 2.35
C THR A 16 -6.71 -10.18 2.44
N VAL A 17 -7.43 -9.90 3.53
CA VAL A 17 -7.98 -8.59 3.84
C VAL A 17 -7.07 -7.88 4.82
N MET A 18 -6.85 -6.60 4.57
CA MET A 18 -6.10 -5.72 5.45
C MET A 18 -6.90 -4.44 5.66
N ILE A 19 -6.81 -3.86 6.85
CA ILE A 19 -7.46 -2.59 7.16
C ILE A 19 -6.39 -1.65 7.68
N ALA A 20 -6.10 -0.61 6.91
CA ALA A 20 -5.29 0.51 7.37
C ALA A 20 -6.21 1.56 8.00
N ARG A 21 -5.97 1.89 9.27
CA ARG A 21 -6.63 3.02 9.94
C ARG A 21 -5.66 4.16 10.05
N THR A 22 -6.01 5.30 9.46
CA THR A 22 -5.18 6.52 9.46
C THR A 22 -5.95 7.65 10.13
N GLY A 23 -5.30 8.36 11.05
CA GLY A 23 -5.90 9.51 11.74
C GLY A 23 -4.90 10.56 12.22
N VAL A 24 -5.40 11.78 12.36
CA VAL A 24 -4.72 12.96 12.92
C VAL A 24 -5.70 13.65 13.87
N GLY A 25 -5.34 13.76 15.15
CA GLY A 25 -6.25 14.29 16.17
C GLY A 25 -7.52 13.46 16.30
N ARG A 26 -8.69 14.11 16.29
CA ARG A 26 -10.02 13.46 16.37
C ARG A 26 -10.54 12.94 15.03
N VAL A 27 -9.82 13.17 13.93
CA VAL A 27 -10.24 12.80 12.58
C VAL A 27 -9.48 11.57 12.12
N GLY A 28 -10.19 10.61 11.53
CA GLY A 28 -9.57 9.43 10.93
C GLY A 28 -10.53 8.67 10.04
N PHE A 29 -9.96 7.78 9.24
CA PHE A 29 -10.72 6.89 8.36
C PHE A 29 -10.10 5.49 8.33
N ALA A 30 -10.93 4.52 7.99
CA ALA A 30 -10.49 3.16 7.67
C ALA A 30 -10.42 3.00 6.16
N ASP A 31 -9.35 2.36 5.72
CA ASP A 31 -9.09 1.96 4.34
C ASP A 31 -8.96 0.43 4.30
N PRO A 32 -10.10 -0.29 4.19
CA PRO A 32 -10.08 -1.73 3.96
C PRO A 32 -9.63 -2.02 2.53
N MET A 33 -8.76 -3.01 2.39
CA MET A 33 -8.20 -3.44 1.12
C MET A 33 -8.07 -4.95 1.07
N ARG A 34 -8.12 -5.50 -0.14
CA ARG A 34 -7.97 -6.94 -0.41
C ARG A 34 -6.82 -7.17 -1.36
N VAL A 35 -6.01 -8.18 -1.08
CA VAL A 35 -4.98 -8.66 -2.00
C VAL A 35 -5.64 -9.26 -3.24
N ALA A 36 -5.44 -8.64 -4.39
CA ALA A 36 -5.96 -9.08 -5.68
C ALA A 36 -4.91 -9.86 -6.49
N VAL A 37 -3.64 -9.50 -6.35
CA VAL A 37 -2.49 -10.24 -6.93
C VAL A 37 -1.50 -10.52 -5.83
N TRP A 38 -0.98 -11.75 -5.79
CA TRP A 38 0.04 -12.19 -4.86
C TRP A 38 1.03 -13.11 -5.57
N GLU A 39 2.16 -12.55 -5.95
CA GLU A 39 3.27 -13.22 -6.63
C GLU A 39 4.52 -12.93 -5.79
N PRO A 40 4.79 -13.69 -4.72
CA PRO A 40 6.00 -13.48 -3.93
C PRO A 40 7.25 -13.74 -4.80
N PRO A 41 8.36 -13.01 -4.58
CA PRO A 41 9.59 -13.24 -5.33
C PRO A 41 10.13 -14.64 -5.04
N ASP A 42 10.58 -15.34 -6.08
CA ASP A 42 11.38 -16.56 -6.00
C ASP A 42 12.88 -16.24 -5.97
N GLU A 43 13.75 -17.26 -5.98
CA GLU A 43 15.21 -17.08 -5.87
C GLU A 43 15.75 -16.19 -7.00
N GLY A 44 15.99 -14.92 -6.66
CA GLY A 44 16.52 -13.91 -7.58
C GLY A 44 15.51 -13.37 -8.59
N GLY A 45 14.21 -13.65 -8.44
CA GLY A 45 13.17 -13.13 -9.33
C GLY A 45 12.43 -11.93 -8.78
N SER A 46 11.45 -11.47 -9.56
CA SER A 46 10.59 -10.34 -9.20
C SER A 46 9.36 -10.80 -8.42
N GLY A 47 8.94 -10.00 -7.46
CA GLY A 47 7.67 -10.18 -6.76
C GLY A 47 6.69 -9.05 -7.07
N ARG A 48 5.39 -9.34 -7.01
CA ARG A 48 4.30 -8.39 -7.22
C ARG A 48 3.16 -8.65 -6.23
N CYS A 49 2.66 -7.58 -5.65
CA CYS A 49 1.46 -7.59 -4.81
C CYS A 49 0.55 -6.43 -5.21
N ARG A 50 -0.72 -6.73 -5.46
CA ARG A 50 -1.73 -5.71 -5.77
C ARG A 50 -2.84 -5.72 -4.73
N LEU A 51 -3.18 -4.53 -4.27
CA LEU A 51 -4.18 -4.26 -3.24
C LEU A 51 -5.30 -3.44 -3.85
N GLU A 52 -6.50 -4.00 -3.88
CA GLU A 52 -7.72 -3.30 -4.29
C GLU A 52 -8.37 -2.69 -3.04
N LYS A 53 -8.68 -1.39 -3.08
CA LYS A 53 -9.37 -0.71 -1.99
C LYS A 53 -10.85 -1.08 -2.03
N THR A 54 -11.34 -1.67 -0.95
CA THR A 54 -12.72 -2.15 -0.82
C THR A 54 -13.59 -1.22 0.02
N GLY A 55 -13.03 -0.08 0.44
CA GLY A 55 -13.66 0.91 1.30
C GLY A 55 -14.55 1.90 0.57
N ARG A 56 -15.09 2.84 1.34
CA ARG A 56 -15.92 3.93 0.81
C ARG A 56 -15.14 5.23 0.59
N VAL A 57 -14.08 5.45 1.38
CA VAL A 57 -13.34 6.71 1.45
C VAL A 57 -12.21 6.74 0.42
N VAL A 58 -11.32 5.76 0.48
CA VAL A 58 -10.25 5.57 -0.50
C VAL A 58 -10.71 4.52 -1.50
N LEU A 59 -10.64 4.86 -2.77
CA LEU A 59 -11.06 4.03 -3.90
C LEU A 59 -9.85 3.78 -4.80
N GLY A 60 -9.95 2.73 -5.62
CA GLY A 60 -8.91 2.35 -6.58
C GLY A 60 -7.97 1.29 -6.01
N TRP A 61 -6.69 1.34 -6.38
CA TRP A 61 -5.74 0.27 -6.08
C TRP A 61 -4.30 0.77 -5.90
N ALA A 62 -3.50 -0.06 -5.24
CA ALA A 62 -2.06 0.11 -5.12
C ALA A 62 -1.36 -1.20 -5.47
N GLU A 63 -0.20 -1.09 -6.10
CA GLU A 63 0.63 -2.21 -6.54
C GLU A 63 2.07 -1.96 -6.15
N ILE A 64 2.69 -3.02 -5.65
CA ILE A 64 4.06 -3.06 -5.19
C ILE A 64 4.75 -4.12 -6.01
N GLU A 65 5.83 -3.72 -6.67
CA GLU A 65 6.74 -4.65 -7.32
C GLU A 65 8.11 -4.54 -6.70
N VAL A 66 8.74 -5.68 -6.51
CA VAL A 66 10.11 -5.80 -6.06
C VAL A 66 10.87 -6.58 -7.11
N ARG A 67 12.06 -6.12 -7.48
CA ARG A 67 12.93 -6.83 -8.41
C ARG A 67 14.40 -6.67 -8.02
N PRO A 68 15.26 -7.63 -8.36
CA PRO A 68 16.69 -7.51 -8.14
C PRO A 68 17.27 -6.26 -8.83
N TYR A 69 18.28 -5.69 -8.21
CA TYR A 69 19.08 -4.59 -8.73
C TYR A 69 20.55 -4.78 -8.34
N ALA A 70 21.49 -4.25 -9.12
CA ALA A 70 22.91 -4.62 -9.07
C ALA A 70 23.53 -4.67 -7.66
N ALA A 71 23.12 -3.80 -6.73
CA ALA A 71 23.56 -3.79 -5.34
C ALA A 71 22.38 -3.76 -4.34
N GLY A 72 21.22 -4.31 -4.69
CA GLY A 72 20.05 -4.32 -3.80
C GLY A 72 18.74 -4.67 -4.50
N THR A 73 17.67 -4.02 -4.07
CA THR A 73 16.31 -4.26 -4.58
C THR A 73 15.72 -2.98 -5.14
N HIS A 74 15.20 -3.03 -6.35
CA HIS A 74 14.38 -1.96 -6.90
C HIS A 74 12.92 -2.22 -6.50
N VAL A 75 12.37 -1.33 -5.67
CA VAL A 75 10.94 -1.34 -5.32
C VAL A 75 10.20 -0.31 -6.17
N ARG A 76 9.20 -0.77 -6.95
CA ARG A 76 8.29 0.10 -7.70
C ARG A 76 6.95 0.14 -6.97
N TRP A 77 6.51 1.36 -6.66
CA TRP A 77 5.17 1.62 -6.14
C TRP A 77 4.33 2.26 -7.23
N HIS A 78 3.17 1.67 -7.53
CA HIS A 78 2.22 2.21 -8.49
C HIS A 78 0.84 2.27 -7.84
N GLU A 79 0.15 3.40 -7.96
CA GLU A 79 -1.15 3.58 -7.34
C GLU A 79 -2.07 4.39 -8.26
N ASP A 80 -3.33 3.99 -8.35
CA ASP A 80 -4.43 4.78 -8.88
C ASP A 80 -5.45 4.89 -7.75
N LEU A 81 -5.32 5.94 -6.95
CA LEU A 81 -6.12 6.17 -5.76
C LEU A 81 -6.92 7.44 -5.91
N ARG A 82 -8.16 7.40 -5.45
CA ARG A 82 -9.04 8.57 -5.36
C ARG A 82 -9.68 8.61 -3.99
N VAL A 83 -9.76 9.81 -3.40
CA VAL A 83 -10.47 10.00 -2.14
C VAL A 83 -11.85 10.58 -2.41
N ARG A 84 -12.89 9.85 -2.03
CA ARG A 84 -14.28 10.29 -2.20
C ARG A 84 -14.51 11.60 -1.46
N GLY A 85 -15.01 12.61 -2.19
CA GLY A 85 -15.35 13.93 -1.64
C GLY A 85 -14.22 14.95 -1.66
N LEU A 86 -13.02 14.58 -2.11
CA LEU A 86 -11.95 15.54 -2.40
C LEU A 86 -11.84 15.73 -3.92
N PRO A 87 -11.81 16.98 -4.43
CA PRO A 87 -11.62 17.21 -5.85
C PRO A 87 -10.20 16.78 -6.26
N GLY A 88 -10.06 16.20 -7.47
CA GLY A 88 -8.80 15.62 -7.98
C GLY A 88 -7.61 16.58 -8.10
N VAL A 89 -7.80 17.87 -7.79
CA VAL A 89 -6.71 18.85 -7.63
C VAL A 89 -5.79 18.50 -6.44
N PHE A 90 -6.30 17.73 -5.46
CA PHE A 90 -5.48 17.17 -4.39
C PHE A 90 -4.72 15.88 -4.79
N ASP A 91 -4.96 15.33 -5.99
CA ASP A 91 -4.26 14.12 -6.47
C ASP A 91 -2.75 14.34 -6.62
N GLY A 92 -2.33 15.59 -6.90
CA GLY A 92 -0.91 15.98 -6.90
C GLY A 92 -0.32 16.05 -5.49
N LEU A 93 -1.13 16.42 -4.49
CA LEU A 93 -0.71 16.52 -3.09
C LEU A 93 -0.66 15.14 -2.42
N THR A 94 -1.59 14.24 -2.76
CA THR A 94 -1.50 12.81 -2.40
C THR A 94 -0.27 12.17 -3.03
N ARG A 95 0.13 12.53 -4.27
CA ARG A 95 1.37 12.02 -4.89
C ARG A 95 2.65 12.47 -4.18
N ALA A 96 2.69 13.67 -3.63
CA ALA A 96 3.83 14.15 -2.83
C ALA A 96 3.86 13.56 -1.41
N VAL A 97 2.69 13.44 -0.79
CA VAL A 97 2.52 12.77 0.51
C VAL A 97 2.84 11.28 0.38
N SER A 98 2.47 10.62 -0.71
CA SER A 98 2.75 9.20 -0.94
C SER A 98 4.23 8.93 -1.11
N ARG A 99 5.01 9.77 -1.81
CA ARG A 99 6.48 9.64 -1.84
C ARG A 99 7.13 9.71 -0.46
N THR A 100 6.65 10.62 0.39
CA THR A 100 7.21 10.80 1.75
C THR A 100 6.86 9.62 2.66
N VAL A 101 5.59 9.18 2.62
CA VAL A 101 5.15 7.99 3.37
C VAL A 101 5.87 6.74 2.88
N PHE A 102 5.96 6.54 1.56
CA PHE A 102 6.69 5.43 0.95
C PHE A 102 8.16 5.41 1.38
N ARG A 103 8.86 6.55 1.27
CA ARG A 103 10.25 6.67 1.72
C ARG A 103 10.38 6.29 3.20
N ARG A 104 9.44 6.73 4.04
CA ARG A 104 9.45 6.43 5.47
C ARG A 104 9.21 4.95 5.75
N VAL A 105 8.25 4.33 5.07
CA VAL A 105 7.97 2.89 5.18
C VAL A 105 9.19 2.07 4.76
N VAL A 106 9.77 2.38 3.61
CA VAL A 106 10.99 1.70 3.12
C VAL A 106 12.15 1.90 4.09
N ALA A 107 12.36 3.11 4.61
CA ALA A 107 13.41 3.38 5.60
C ALA A 107 13.20 2.58 6.90
N THR A 108 11.96 2.36 7.33
CA THR A 108 11.64 1.52 8.48
C THR A 108 11.88 0.05 8.19
N LEU A 109 11.45 -0.46 7.03
CA LEU A 109 11.68 -1.86 6.63
C LEU A 109 13.17 -2.19 6.45
N LEU A 110 14.00 -1.22 6.05
CA LEU A 110 15.46 -1.38 5.95
C LEU A 110 16.18 -1.24 7.29
N ALA A 111 15.49 -0.76 8.34
CA ALA A 111 16.04 -0.62 9.68
C ALA A 111 15.73 -1.82 10.59
N GLU A 112 14.87 -2.74 10.14
CA GLU A 112 14.66 -4.07 10.73
C GLU A 112 15.60 -5.11 10.11
#